data_AF-A0A1A8DU02-F1
#
_entry.id   AF-A0A1A8DU02-F1
#
_cell.length_a   1.000
_cell.length_b   1.000
_cell.length_c   1.000
_cell.angle_alpha   90.00
_cell.angle_beta   90.00
_cell.angle_gamma   90.00
#
_symmetry.space_group_name_H-M   'P 1'
#
loop_
_entity.id
_entity.type
_entity.pdbx_description
1 polymer ?
#
loop_
_entity_poly.entity_id
_entity_poly.type
_entity_poly.pdbx_seq_one_letter_code
_entity_poly.pdbx_strand_id
1 'polypeptide(L)'
;DTFLPHVECGTVTLIGATTENPSFQVNAALLSRCRVLVLEKLSVEAMGSILNRAVETLGIRVRGAPNSQHEDLASNIFIEQKALDTVAFLCDGDARIGLNSLQLAVQAQIKSTDPNRSPREILVTEEHVKEGLQRSHILYDKAGEEHYNCISALHKSMRGSHENASLYWLGRMLEGGEDPLYVARRLVRFASEDVGLADPCALPQAVSTFQACHFIGMPECEVILAQCVVYLARAPKSVEIYKAYANVKACVRNHNGPLPPVPLHLRNAPTKLMKQLGYAKGYKYNPEFSRPVEQEYLPEELRGTDFFTWSPSNP
;
A
#
# COMPACT_ATOMS: atom_id res chain seq x y z
N ASP A 1 -1.15 24.26 8.76
CA ASP A 1 -0.90 25.71 8.95
C ASP A 1 -1.31 26.24 10.31
N THR A 2 -2.45 25.84 10.87
CA THR A 2 -2.95 26.35 12.17
C THR A 2 -1.94 26.28 13.33
N PHE A 3 -1.15 25.20 13.42
CA PHE A 3 -0.18 25.01 14.51
C PHE A 3 1.17 25.70 14.28
N LEU A 4 1.47 26.14 13.05
CA LEU A 4 2.80 26.64 12.69
C LEU A 4 3.23 27.88 13.50
N PRO A 5 2.38 28.93 13.65
CA PRO A 5 2.77 30.12 14.41
C PRO A 5 3.06 29.83 15.88
N HIS A 6 2.33 28.88 16.47
CA HIS A 6 2.47 28.50 17.88
C HIS A 6 3.73 27.66 18.15
N VAL A 7 4.15 26.86 17.17
CA VAL A 7 5.41 26.11 17.23
C VAL A 7 6.59 27.08 17.06
N GLU A 8 6.50 28.04 16.15
CA GLU A 8 7.57 29.02 15.88
C GLU A 8 7.82 29.98 17.05
N CYS A 9 6.75 30.46 17.70
CA CYS A 9 6.90 31.34 18.86
C CYS A 9 7.14 30.59 20.18
N GLY A 10 7.32 29.25 20.12
CA GLY A 10 7.63 28.43 21.28
C GLY A 10 6.49 28.27 22.29
N THR A 11 5.25 28.60 21.90
CA THR A 11 4.07 28.42 22.77
C THR A 11 3.77 26.93 23.01
N VAL A 12 4.05 26.08 22.02
CA VAL A 12 3.83 24.64 22.11
C VAL A 12 5.01 23.84 21.58
N THR A 13 5.32 22.72 22.24
CA THR A 13 6.19 21.67 21.71
C THR A 13 5.31 20.62 21.04
N LEU A 14 5.41 20.51 19.71
CA LEU A 14 4.63 19.53 18.95
C LEU A 14 5.34 18.16 18.93
N ILE A 15 4.65 17.13 19.42
CA ILE A 15 5.05 15.73 19.30
C ILE A 15 3.98 15.01 18.48
N GLY A 16 4.29 14.69 17.23
CA GLY A 16 3.42 13.90 16.35
C GLY A 16 3.86 12.45 16.30
N ALA A 17 2.92 11.52 16.33
CA ALA A 17 3.15 10.11 16.09
C ALA A 17 2.28 9.64 14.92
N THR A 18 2.88 8.89 14.00
CA THR A 18 2.19 8.32 12.83
C THR A 18 2.82 6.97 12.48
N THR A 19 2.00 6.05 11.96
CA THR A 19 2.45 4.78 11.35
C THR A 19 2.71 4.94 9.85
N GLU A 20 2.43 6.12 9.29
CA GLU A 20 2.66 6.44 7.89
C GLU A 20 3.93 7.27 7.71
N ASN A 21 4.47 7.30 6.48
CA ASN A 21 5.57 8.20 6.18
C ASN A 21 5.09 9.66 6.27
N PRO A 22 5.65 10.47 7.19
CA PRO A 22 5.14 11.81 7.46
C PRO A 22 5.29 12.75 6.26
N SER A 23 6.18 12.46 5.30
CA SER A 23 6.34 13.28 4.09
C SER A 23 5.12 13.26 3.14
N PHE A 24 4.24 12.26 3.25
CA PHE A 24 3.04 12.18 2.42
C PHE A 24 1.85 12.97 2.98
N GLN A 25 1.72 13.04 4.31
CA GLN A 25 0.54 13.61 4.95
C GLN A 25 0.80 14.92 5.71
N VAL A 26 2.05 15.19 6.10
CA VAL A 26 2.40 16.40 6.85
C VAL A 26 2.92 17.45 5.89
N ASN A 27 2.49 18.71 6.07
CA ASN A 27 2.96 19.79 5.22
C ASN A 27 4.48 20.02 5.41
N ALA A 28 5.14 20.46 4.34
CA ALA A 28 6.59 20.65 4.34
C ALA A 28 7.07 21.73 5.34
N ALA A 29 6.26 22.77 5.59
CA ALA A 29 6.61 23.85 6.50
C ALA A 29 6.71 23.38 7.96
N LEU A 30 5.80 22.51 8.39
CA LEU A 30 5.76 21.92 9.72
C LEU A 30 6.87 20.88 9.86
N LEU A 31 7.05 20.02 8.84
CA LEU A 31 8.15 19.05 8.79
C LEU A 31 9.52 19.70 8.95
N SER A 32 9.74 20.86 8.33
CA SER A 32 11.03 21.59 8.46
C SER A 32 11.35 22.09 9.88
N ARG A 33 10.36 22.11 10.78
CA ARG A 33 10.48 22.52 12.19
C ARG A 33 10.36 21.34 13.17
N CYS A 34 10.19 20.12 12.65
CA CYS A 34 10.09 18.91 13.45
C CYS A 34 11.30 18.00 13.19
N ARG A 35 11.78 17.32 14.23
CA ARG A 35 12.76 16.24 14.08
C ARG A 35 12.01 14.93 13.86
N VAL A 36 12.27 14.27 12.73
CA VAL A 36 11.71 12.95 12.44
C VAL A 36 12.56 11.88 13.13
N LEU A 37 11.91 11.06 13.96
CA LEU A 37 12.49 9.89 14.59
C LEU A 37 11.75 8.66 14.08
N VAL A 38 12.49 7.68 13.56
CA VAL A 38 11.92 6.41 13.12
C VAL A 38 11.93 5.47 14.32
N LEU A 39 10.78 4.91 14.64
CA LEU A 39 10.63 3.87 15.66
C LEU A 39 10.39 2.55 14.95
N GLU A 40 11.17 1.54 15.30
CA GLU A 40 11.02 0.20 14.76
C GLU A 40 10.06 -0.63 15.61
N LYS A 41 9.52 -1.70 15.02
CA LYS A 41 8.76 -2.71 15.76
C LYS A 41 9.60 -3.28 16.89
N LEU A 42 8.96 -3.55 18.02
CA LEU A 42 9.63 -4.15 19.16
C LEU A 42 10.01 -5.60 18.84
N SER A 43 11.21 -6.00 19.24
CA SER A 43 11.61 -7.41 19.17
C SER A 43 10.76 -8.26 20.12
N VAL A 44 10.74 -9.57 19.90
CA VAL A 44 10.00 -10.51 20.76
C VAL A 44 10.50 -10.45 22.21
N GLU A 45 11.80 -10.24 22.42
CA GLU A 45 12.42 -10.10 23.74
C GLU A 45 11.99 -8.79 24.44
N ALA A 46 11.93 -7.68 23.68
CA ALA A 46 11.45 -6.41 24.19
C ALA A 46 9.95 -6.47 24.54
N MET A 47 9.16 -7.16 23.71
CA MET A 47 7.76 -7.46 23.98
C MET A 47 7.58 -8.30 25.24
N GLY A 48 8.36 -9.38 25.40
CA GLY A 48 8.38 -10.18 26.63
C GLY A 48 8.67 -9.34 27.87
N SER A 49 9.61 -8.39 27.78
CA SER A 49 9.94 -7.47 28.87
C SER A 49 8.80 -6.49 29.21
N ILE A 50 8.00 -6.07 28.23
CA ILE A 50 6.80 -5.25 28.46
C ILE A 50 5.71 -6.09 29.14
N LEU A 51 5.47 -7.30 28.65
CA LEU A 51 4.44 -8.19 29.18
C LEU A 51 4.76 -8.62 30.61
N ASN A 52 6.00 -9.01 30.92
CA ASN A 52 6.42 -9.36 32.27
C ASN A 52 6.18 -8.22 33.26
N ARG A 53 6.53 -6.97 32.90
CA ARG A 53 6.24 -5.80 33.72
C ARG A 53 4.75 -5.58 33.95
N ALA A 54 3.92 -5.83 32.93
CA ALA A 54 2.46 -5.69 33.05
C ALA A 54 1.88 -6.74 34.01
N VAL A 55 2.34 -7.99 33.91
CA VAL A 55 1.94 -9.12 34.76
C VAL A 55 2.31 -8.84 36.22
N GLU A 56 3.54 -8.38 36.48
CA GLU A 56 4.02 -7.96 37.80
C GLU A 56 3.17 -6.80 38.37
N THR A 57 2.91 -5.76 37.58
CA THR A 57 2.14 -4.58 38.00
C THR A 57 0.68 -4.95 38.33
N LEU A 58 0.11 -5.93 37.63
CA LEU A 58 -1.26 -6.42 37.84
C LEU A 58 -1.34 -7.46 38.98
N GLY A 59 -0.22 -7.82 39.60
CA GLY A 59 -0.18 -8.85 40.64
C GLY A 59 -0.52 -10.26 40.13
N ILE A 60 -0.36 -10.51 38.82
CA ILE A 60 -0.53 -11.82 38.21
C ILE A 60 0.77 -12.60 38.39
N ARG A 61 0.71 -13.89 38.73
CA ARG A 61 1.91 -14.71 38.96
C ARG A 61 2.27 -15.53 37.73
N VAL A 62 3.54 -15.51 37.34
CA VAL A 62 4.03 -16.40 36.28
C VAL A 62 4.31 -17.78 36.85
N ARG A 63 3.57 -18.80 36.37
CA ARG A 63 3.73 -20.18 36.82
C ARG A 63 5.04 -20.75 36.28
N GLY A 64 5.95 -21.15 37.18
CA GLY A 64 7.27 -21.69 36.84
C GLY A 64 8.46 -20.74 37.06
N ALA A 65 8.24 -19.52 37.56
CA ALA A 65 9.32 -18.61 37.95
C ALA A 65 9.94 -19.06 39.30
N PRO A 66 11.29 -19.09 39.44
CA PRO A 66 11.96 -19.67 40.61
C PRO A 66 11.78 -18.91 41.94
N ASN A 67 11.20 -17.70 41.96
CA ASN A 67 11.12 -16.85 43.16
C ASN A 67 9.75 -16.16 43.34
N SER A 68 8.71 -16.90 43.71
CA SER A 68 7.46 -16.27 44.19
C SER A 68 7.09 -16.79 45.58
N GLN A 69 7.90 -16.40 46.58
CA GLN A 69 7.62 -16.55 48.02
C GLN A 69 7.09 -15.23 48.63
N HIS A 70 6.07 -14.63 48.01
CA HIS A 70 5.32 -13.54 48.65
C HIS A 70 3.85 -13.97 48.78
N GLU A 71 3.48 -14.39 49.98
CA GLU A 71 2.16 -14.94 50.33
C GLU A 71 1.04 -13.89 50.47
N ASP A 72 1.33 -12.58 50.33
CA ASP A 72 0.38 -11.52 50.71
C ASP A 72 -0.16 -10.62 49.57
N LEU A 73 -0.50 -11.18 48.40
CA LEU A 73 -1.31 -10.43 47.42
C LEU A 73 -2.59 -11.18 47.01
N ALA A 74 -3.70 -10.46 47.08
CA ALA A 74 -5.10 -10.89 46.94
C ALA A 74 -5.52 -11.46 45.57
N SER A 75 -4.57 -11.75 44.66
CA SER A 75 -4.84 -12.17 43.29
C SER A 75 -4.42 -13.63 43.07
N ASN A 76 -5.39 -14.55 43.06
CA ASN A 76 -5.17 -15.98 42.71
C ASN A 76 -5.03 -16.21 41.19
N ILE A 77 -4.47 -15.26 40.44
CA ILE A 77 -4.36 -15.33 38.98
C ILE A 77 -2.93 -15.69 38.59
N PHE A 78 -2.80 -16.75 37.80
CA PHE A 78 -1.56 -17.28 37.27
C PHE A 78 -1.58 -17.26 35.75
N ILE A 79 -0.41 -17.05 35.15
CA ILE A 79 -0.21 -17.17 33.71
C ILE A 79 1.00 -18.05 33.43
N GLU A 80 0.92 -18.89 32.40
CA GLU A 80 2.06 -19.68 31.95
C GLU A 80 3.08 -18.81 31.20
N GLN A 81 4.38 -19.06 31.39
CA GLN A 81 5.42 -18.39 30.61
C GLN A 81 5.19 -18.57 29.10
N LYS A 82 4.80 -19.79 28.70
CA LYS A 82 4.48 -20.11 27.30
C LYS A 82 3.35 -19.24 26.75
N ALA A 83 2.34 -18.91 27.56
CA ALA A 83 1.27 -18.02 27.14
C ALA A 83 1.78 -16.60 26.89
N LEU A 84 2.68 -16.09 27.74
CA LEU A 84 3.33 -14.79 27.55
C LEU A 84 4.21 -14.77 26.29
N ASP A 85 4.98 -15.83 26.06
CA ASP A 85 5.81 -15.96 24.87
C ASP A 85 4.95 -15.99 23.61
N THR A 86 3.82 -16.71 23.64
CA THR A 86 2.84 -16.74 22.55
C THR A 86 2.21 -15.38 22.31
N VAL A 87 1.84 -14.63 23.36
CA VAL A 87 1.41 -13.23 23.20
C VAL A 87 2.52 -12.46 22.52
N ALA A 88 3.73 -12.40 23.10
CA ALA A 88 4.86 -11.63 22.57
C ALA A 88 5.13 -11.88 21.08
N PHE A 89 5.04 -13.14 20.64
CA PHE A 89 5.18 -13.53 19.24
C PHE A 89 4.03 -13.04 18.36
N LEU A 90 2.77 -13.23 18.80
CA LEU A 90 1.59 -12.91 17.99
C LEU A 90 1.31 -11.40 17.87
N CYS A 91 1.92 -10.55 18.71
CA CYS A 91 1.75 -9.09 18.62
C CYS A 91 2.53 -8.44 17.48
N ASP A 92 3.48 -9.15 16.87
CA ASP A 92 4.39 -8.63 15.83
C ASP A 92 5.01 -7.25 16.18
N GLY A 93 5.44 -7.11 17.44
CA GLY A 93 6.09 -5.90 17.93
C GLY A 93 5.18 -4.72 18.31
N ASP A 94 3.85 -4.87 18.28
CA ASP A 94 2.90 -3.89 18.82
C ASP A 94 2.58 -4.15 20.30
N ALA A 95 3.15 -3.32 21.18
CA ALA A 95 2.94 -3.39 22.63
C ALA A 95 1.47 -3.21 23.04
N ARG A 96 0.71 -2.37 22.34
CA ARG A 96 -0.71 -2.12 22.66
C ARG A 96 -1.53 -3.38 22.39
N ILE A 97 -1.29 -4.03 21.26
CA ILE A 97 -1.95 -5.30 20.93
C ILE A 97 -1.59 -6.37 21.95
N GLY A 98 -0.31 -6.48 22.33
CA GLY A 98 0.11 -7.45 23.34
C GLY A 98 -0.55 -7.26 24.70
N LEU A 99 -0.59 -6.03 25.19
CA LEU A 99 -1.24 -5.70 26.46
C LEU A 99 -2.75 -5.96 26.40
N ASN A 100 -3.40 -5.60 25.29
CA ASN A 100 -4.84 -5.86 25.09
C ASN A 100 -5.14 -7.36 25.02
N SER A 101 -4.32 -8.15 24.31
CA SER A 101 -4.46 -9.60 24.21
C SER A 101 -4.28 -10.28 25.56
N LEU A 102 -3.28 -9.85 26.34
CA LEU A 102 -3.08 -10.31 27.70
C LEU A 102 -4.30 -9.97 28.58
N GLN A 103 -4.79 -8.73 28.51
CA GLN A 103 -5.98 -8.30 29.26
C GLN A 103 -7.21 -9.14 28.91
N LEU A 104 -7.46 -9.37 27.62
CA LEU A 104 -8.58 -10.16 27.13
C LEU A 104 -8.50 -11.61 27.62
N ALA A 105 -7.32 -12.23 27.53
CA ALA A 105 -7.11 -13.60 28.00
C ALA A 105 -7.38 -13.74 29.50
N VAL A 106 -6.91 -12.77 30.31
CA VAL A 106 -7.17 -12.74 31.76
C VAL A 106 -8.66 -12.51 32.06
N GLN A 107 -9.29 -11.52 31.43
CA GLN A 107 -10.71 -11.20 31.67
C GLN A 107 -11.65 -12.34 31.25
N ALA A 108 -11.36 -13.02 30.14
CA ALA A 108 -12.13 -14.17 29.70
C ALA A 108 -12.12 -15.28 30.76
N GLN A 109 -10.95 -15.53 31.37
CA GLN A 109 -10.83 -16.53 32.43
C GLN A 109 -11.46 -16.10 33.76
N ILE A 110 -11.43 -14.80 34.09
CA ILE A 110 -12.18 -14.30 35.25
C ILE A 110 -13.69 -14.53 35.07
N LYS A 111 -14.23 -14.26 33.87
CA LYS A 111 -15.67 -14.40 33.58
C LYS A 111 -16.15 -15.85 33.42
N SER A 112 -15.29 -16.78 33.02
CA SER A 112 -15.62 -18.21 32.91
C SER A 112 -15.71 -18.91 34.27
N THR A 113 -15.31 -18.22 35.35
CA THR A 113 -15.33 -18.78 36.71
C THR A 113 -16.71 -18.57 37.35
N ASP A 114 -17.37 -19.65 37.76
CA ASP A 114 -18.68 -19.63 38.44
C ASP A 114 -18.56 -18.96 39.83
N PRO A 115 -19.36 -17.91 40.13
CA PRO A 115 -19.31 -17.21 41.41
C PRO A 115 -19.65 -18.08 42.64
N ASN A 116 -20.21 -19.27 42.46
CA ASN A 116 -20.60 -20.18 43.55
C ASN A 116 -19.53 -21.24 43.92
N ARG A 117 -18.34 -21.25 43.30
CA ARG A 117 -17.23 -22.13 43.68
C ARG A 117 -16.17 -21.37 44.50
N SER A 118 -15.70 -22.00 45.58
CA SER A 118 -14.54 -21.62 46.42
C SER A 118 -13.37 -21.05 45.62
N PRO A 119 -12.50 -20.17 46.19
CA PRO A 119 -11.53 -19.37 45.44
C PRO A 119 -10.56 -20.28 44.70
N ARG A 120 -10.83 -20.48 43.41
CA ARG A 120 -10.00 -21.31 42.53
C ARG A 120 -8.95 -20.41 41.88
N GLU A 121 -7.73 -20.93 41.81
CA GLU A 121 -6.67 -20.34 41.01
C GLU A 121 -7.14 -20.19 39.56
N ILE A 122 -7.03 -18.98 39.02
CA ILE A 122 -7.34 -18.68 37.63
C ILE A 122 -6.04 -18.86 36.85
N LEU A 123 -5.98 -19.83 35.93
CA LEU A 123 -4.80 -20.09 35.11
C LEU A 123 -5.03 -19.68 33.66
N VAL A 124 -4.23 -18.75 33.16
CA VAL A 124 -4.17 -18.38 31.74
C VAL A 124 -3.10 -19.24 31.06
N THR A 125 -3.53 -20.04 30.09
CA THR A 125 -2.67 -20.94 29.30
C THR A 125 -2.48 -20.39 27.89
N GLU A 126 -1.55 -20.99 27.14
CA GLU A 126 -1.32 -20.66 25.72
C GLU A 126 -2.59 -20.78 24.87
N GLU A 127 -3.43 -21.80 25.11
CA GLU A 127 -4.65 -22.01 24.33
C GLU A 127 -5.68 -20.89 24.57
N HIS A 128 -5.78 -20.38 25.80
CA HIS A 128 -6.66 -19.22 26.09
C HIS A 128 -6.21 -17.96 25.34
N VAL A 129 -4.89 -17.79 25.16
CA VAL A 129 -4.31 -16.70 24.38
C VAL A 129 -4.63 -16.88 22.90
N LYS A 130 -4.47 -18.09 22.35
CA LYS A 130 -4.80 -18.39 20.94
C LYS A 130 -6.27 -18.24 20.62
N GLU A 131 -7.17 -18.67 21.51
CA GLU A 131 -8.63 -18.49 21.33
C GLU A 131 -9.03 -17.00 21.35
N GLY A 132 -8.38 -16.19 22.20
CA GLY A 132 -8.57 -14.74 22.23
C GLY A 132 -8.04 -14.05 20.97
N LEU A 133 -6.87 -14.47 20.48
CA LEU A 133 -6.19 -13.89 19.31
C LEU A 133 -6.74 -14.36 17.96
N GLN A 134 -7.30 -15.57 17.85
CA GLN A 134 -7.99 -16.03 16.64
C GLN A 134 -9.16 -15.11 16.24
N ARG A 135 -9.67 -14.30 17.19
CA ARG A 135 -10.70 -13.28 16.94
C ARG A 135 -10.13 -11.90 16.57
N SER A 136 -8.83 -11.65 16.77
CA SER A 136 -8.16 -10.41 16.39
C SER A 136 -7.30 -10.66 15.15
N HIS A 137 -7.87 -10.35 13.99
CA HIS A 137 -7.32 -10.56 12.66
C HIS A 137 -5.82 -10.26 12.50
N ILE A 138 -5.23 -11.03 11.58
CA ILE A 138 -3.96 -10.83 10.88
C ILE A 138 -3.62 -9.32 10.81
N LEU A 139 -2.45 -8.98 11.37
CA LEU A 139 -1.89 -7.63 11.39
C LEU A 139 -1.68 -7.11 9.97
N TYR A 140 -2.72 -6.49 9.43
CA TYR A 140 -2.66 -5.75 8.19
C TYR A 140 -3.31 -4.41 8.45
N ASP A 141 -2.47 -3.40 8.60
CA ASP A 141 -2.92 -2.03 8.75
C ASP A 141 -3.36 -1.51 7.38
N LYS A 142 -4.67 -1.57 7.12
CA LYS A 142 -5.29 -1.07 5.88
C LYS A 142 -5.04 0.43 5.65
N ALA A 143 -4.63 1.18 6.67
CA ALA A 143 -4.32 2.60 6.59
C ALA A 143 -2.83 2.92 6.78
N GLY A 144 -1.98 1.92 7.00
CA GLY A 144 -0.59 2.12 7.40
C GLY A 144 0.45 1.92 6.30
N GLU A 145 1.72 1.98 6.69
CA GLU A 145 2.87 1.74 5.81
C GLU A 145 2.84 0.34 5.15
N GLU A 146 2.36 -0.68 5.87
CA GLU A 146 2.32 -2.07 5.37
C GLU A 146 1.39 -2.27 4.17
N HIS A 147 0.31 -1.49 4.08
CA HIS A 147 -0.54 -1.43 2.88
C HIS A 147 0.30 -1.04 1.64
N TYR A 148 1.07 0.05 1.76
CA TYR A 148 1.92 0.55 0.68
C TYR A 148 3.10 -0.37 0.39
N ASN A 149 3.70 -0.99 1.42
CA ASN A 149 4.78 -1.94 1.26
C ASN A 149 4.31 -3.18 0.49
N CYS A 150 3.17 -3.76 0.87
CA CYS A 150 2.65 -4.97 0.23
C CYS A 150 2.27 -4.72 -1.24
N ILE A 151 1.57 -3.63 -1.56
CA ILE A 151 1.22 -3.33 -2.96
C ILE A 151 2.46 -3.00 -3.81
N SER A 152 3.46 -2.34 -3.21
CA SER A 152 4.74 -2.03 -3.83
C SER A 152 5.52 -3.31 -4.13
N ALA A 153 5.52 -4.26 -3.20
CA ALA A 153 6.14 -5.58 -3.35
C ALA A 153 5.43 -6.40 -4.43
N LEU A 154 4.10 -6.49 -4.40
CA LEU A 154 3.28 -7.13 -5.44
C LEU A 154 3.63 -6.58 -6.83
N HIS A 155 3.64 -5.26 -6.97
CA HIS A 155 3.93 -4.59 -8.24
C HIS A 155 5.36 -4.90 -8.74
N LYS A 156 6.36 -4.87 -7.86
CA LYS A 156 7.75 -5.20 -8.21
C LYS A 156 7.93 -6.68 -8.54
N SER A 157 7.25 -7.58 -7.84
CA SER A 157 7.28 -9.02 -8.11
C SER A 157 6.69 -9.35 -9.49
N MET A 158 5.57 -8.72 -9.86
CA MET A 158 5.01 -8.87 -11.21
C MET A 158 5.95 -8.30 -12.27
N ARG A 159 6.55 -7.12 -12.04
CA ARG A 159 7.53 -6.50 -12.95
C ARG A 159 8.75 -7.38 -13.15
N GLY A 160 9.23 -8.03 -12.09
CA GLY A 160 10.31 -9.01 -12.11
C GLY A 160 9.90 -10.40 -12.61
N SER A 161 8.67 -10.56 -13.10
CA SER A 161 8.13 -11.82 -13.62
C SER A 161 8.22 -12.99 -12.63
N HIS A 162 8.04 -12.73 -11.34
CA HIS A 162 8.09 -13.74 -10.29
C HIS A 162 6.68 -14.05 -9.78
N GLU A 163 6.01 -15.06 -10.36
CA GLU A 163 4.59 -15.33 -10.07
C GLU A 163 4.32 -15.74 -8.61
N ASN A 164 5.21 -16.55 -8.01
CA ASN A 164 5.01 -17.04 -6.64
C ASN A 164 5.06 -15.90 -5.61
N ALA A 165 6.05 -15.01 -5.72
CA ALA A 165 6.14 -13.82 -4.88
C ALA A 165 4.94 -12.89 -5.11
N SER A 166 4.49 -12.75 -6.37
CA SER A 166 3.30 -11.95 -6.68
C SER A 166 2.05 -12.51 -6.01
N LEU A 167 1.82 -13.82 -6.07
CA LEU A 167 0.71 -14.47 -5.36
C LEU A 167 0.83 -14.33 -3.84
N TYR A 168 2.03 -14.47 -3.28
CA TYR A 168 2.26 -14.29 -1.85
C TYR A 168 1.89 -12.89 -1.37
N TRP A 169 2.34 -11.85 -2.08
CA TRP A 169 2.00 -10.47 -1.72
C TRP A 169 0.52 -10.15 -1.92
N LEU A 170 -0.12 -10.69 -2.96
CA LEU A 170 -1.57 -10.62 -3.11
C LEU A 170 -2.29 -11.26 -1.90
N GLY A 171 -1.91 -12.48 -1.54
CA GLY A 171 -2.51 -13.21 -0.41
C GLY A 171 -2.36 -12.44 0.90
N ARG A 172 -1.15 -11.94 1.20
CA ARG A 172 -0.90 -11.07 2.38
C ARG A 172 -1.84 -9.86 2.44
N MET A 173 -2.13 -9.25 1.29
CA MET A 173 -3.07 -8.12 1.22
C MET A 173 -4.51 -8.56 1.46
N LEU A 174 -4.97 -9.62 0.79
CA LEU A 174 -6.35 -10.10 0.89
C LEU A 174 -6.68 -10.69 2.27
N GLU A 175 -5.80 -11.51 2.82
CA GLU A 175 -5.91 -12.04 4.19
C GLU A 175 -5.81 -10.93 5.25
N GLY A 176 -5.10 -9.86 4.90
CA GLY A 176 -5.09 -8.61 5.65
C GLY A 176 -6.37 -7.77 5.54
N GLY A 177 -7.29 -8.17 4.67
CA GLY A 177 -8.56 -7.49 4.43
C GLY A 177 -8.44 -6.24 3.55
N GLU A 178 -7.39 -6.11 2.74
CA GLU A 178 -7.29 -5.05 1.73
C GLU A 178 -8.54 -4.96 0.86
N ASP A 179 -8.88 -3.76 0.37
CA ASP A 179 -9.94 -3.60 -0.62
C ASP A 179 -9.52 -4.33 -1.93
N PRO A 180 -10.24 -5.39 -2.38
CA PRO A 180 -9.90 -6.10 -3.62
C PRO A 180 -9.93 -5.16 -4.83
N LEU A 181 -10.74 -4.10 -4.81
CA LEU A 181 -10.79 -3.11 -5.89
C LEU A 181 -9.56 -2.22 -5.90
N TYR A 182 -8.91 -2.00 -4.75
CA TYR A 182 -7.62 -1.32 -4.69
C TYR A 182 -6.55 -2.11 -5.45
N VAL A 183 -6.45 -3.40 -5.19
CA VAL A 183 -5.54 -4.29 -5.92
C VAL A 183 -5.87 -4.27 -7.41
N ALA A 184 -7.15 -4.47 -7.79
CA ALA A 184 -7.56 -4.49 -9.19
C ALA A 184 -7.20 -3.20 -9.95
N ARG A 185 -7.37 -2.01 -9.33
CA ARG A 185 -6.92 -0.73 -9.92
C ARG A 185 -5.42 -0.73 -10.23
N ARG A 186 -4.62 -1.32 -9.35
CA ARG A 186 -3.16 -1.41 -9.50
C ARG A 186 -2.78 -2.41 -10.61
N LEU A 187 -3.54 -3.48 -10.80
CA LEU A 187 -3.37 -4.42 -11.93
C LEU A 187 -3.68 -3.75 -13.27
N VAL A 188 -4.77 -2.97 -13.36
CA VAL A 188 -5.11 -2.19 -14.56
C VAL A 188 -3.99 -1.22 -14.91
N ARG A 189 -3.42 -0.54 -13.91
CA ARG A 189 -2.26 0.34 -14.12
C ARG A 189 -1.04 -0.44 -14.62
N PHE A 190 -0.73 -1.57 -14.00
CA PHE A 190 0.40 -2.42 -14.36
C PHE A 190 0.32 -2.91 -15.80
N ALA A 191 -0.88 -3.32 -16.25
CA ALA A 191 -1.10 -3.82 -17.61
C ALA A 191 -0.66 -2.82 -18.69
N SER A 192 -0.88 -1.51 -18.49
CA SER A 192 -0.43 -0.48 -19.44
C SER A 192 0.99 0.04 -19.20
N GLU A 193 1.49 -0.02 -17.95
CA GLU A 193 2.79 0.52 -17.57
C GLU A 193 3.94 -0.45 -17.86
N ASP A 194 3.78 -1.72 -17.50
CA ASP A 194 4.84 -2.72 -17.43
C ASP A 194 4.70 -3.86 -18.44
N VAL A 195 3.51 -4.04 -19.02
CA VAL A 195 3.25 -4.99 -20.11
C VAL A 195 3.09 -4.25 -21.44
N GLY A 196 2.20 -3.26 -21.51
CA GLY A 196 2.11 -2.32 -22.64
C GLY A 196 1.84 -3.01 -23.97
N LEU A 197 2.56 -2.63 -25.03
CA LEU A 197 2.40 -3.21 -26.37
C LEU A 197 3.00 -4.60 -26.51
N ALA A 198 3.76 -5.09 -25.53
CA ALA A 198 4.29 -6.44 -25.59
C ALA A 198 3.18 -7.50 -25.49
N ASP A 199 2.08 -7.18 -24.79
CA ASP A 199 0.84 -7.96 -24.82
C ASP A 199 -0.38 -7.03 -24.66
N PRO A 200 -0.97 -6.56 -25.77
CA PRO A 200 -2.13 -5.67 -25.73
C PRO A 200 -3.38 -6.28 -25.09
N CYS A 201 -3.46 -7.61 -24.94
CA CYS A 201 -4.59 -8.27 -24.27
C CYS A 201 -4.58 -8.06 -22.74
N ALA A 202 -3.45 -7.60 -22.18
CA ALA A 202 -3.31 -7.45 -20.74
C ALA A 202 -4.22 -6.40 -20.13
N LEU A 203 -4.40 -5.26 -20.80
CA LEU A 203 -5.29 -4.20 -20.32
C LEU A 203 -6.76 -4.65 -20.30
N PRO A 204 -7.33 -5.20 -21.40
CA PRO A 204 -8.65 -5.80 -21.37
C PRO A 204 -8.82 -6.84 -20.26
N GLN A 205 -7.85 -7.74 -20.07
CA GLN A 205 -7.93 -8.76 -19.03
C GLN A 205 -7.94 -8.17 -17.61
N ALA A 206 -7.11 -7.15 -17.35
CA ALA A 206 -7.10 -6.46 -16.06
C ALA A 206 -8.38 -5.64 -15.82
N VAL A 207 -8.96 -5.02 -16.85
CA VAL A 207 -10.25 -4.31 -16.76
C VAL A 207 -11.40 -5.29 -16.47
N SER A 208 -11.44 -6.43 -17.16
CA SER A 208 -12.42 -7.49 -16.88
C SER A 208 -12.26 -8.04 -15.46
N THR A 209 -11.02 -8.18 -14.98
CA THR A 209 -10.72 -8.56 -13.59
C THR A 209 -11.31 -7.54 -12.62
N PHE A 210 -11.08 -6.25 -12.83
CA PHE A 210 -11.67 -5.19 -12.00
C PHE A 210 -13.20 -5.25 -11.97
N GLN A 211 -13.84 -5.41 -13.13
CA GLN A 211 -15.29 -5.51 -13.21
C GLN A 211 -15.83 -6.75 -12.48
N ALA A 212 -15.18 -7.90 -12.67
CA ALA A 212 -15.57 -9.13 -11.99
C ALA A 212 -15.41 -9.02 -10.46
N CYS A 213 -14.31 -8.43 -9.97
CA CYS A 213 -14.14 -8.14 -8.55
C CYS A 213 -15.21 -7.19 -8.01
N HIS A 214 -15.61 -6.18 -8.79
CA HIS A 214 -16.66 -5.25 -8.39
C HIS A 214 -18.04 -5.91 -8.29
N PHE A 215 -18.37 -6.82 -9.21
CA PHE A 215 -19.66 -7.51 -9.21
C PHE A 215 -19.73 -8.63 -8.16
N ILE A 216 -18.63 -9.35 -7.93
CA ILE A 216 -18.63 -10.57 -7.11
C ILE A 216 -18.26 -10.25 -5.65
N GLY A 217 -17.24 -9.42 -5.42
CA GLY A 217 -16.73 -9.15 -4.08
C GLY A 217 -15.94 -10.30 -3.44
N MET A 218 -15.49 -10.10 -2.21
CA MET A 218 -14.81 -11.14 -1.42
C MET A 218 -15.84 -12.07 -0.73
N PRO A 219 -15.49 -13.35 -0.51
CA PRO A 219 -14.20 -13.99 -0.80
C PRO A 219 -13.99 -14.45 -2.26
N GLU A 220 -15.04 -14.61 -3.05
CA GLU A 220 -14.98 -15.31 -4.34
C GLU A 220 -14.09 -14.60 -5.38
N CYS A 221 -13.91 -13.28 -5.27
CA CYS A 221 -13.05 -12.54 -6.20
C CYS A 221 -11.54 -12.74 -6.00
N GLU A 222 -11.09 -13.42 -4.94
CA GLU A 222 -9.67 -13.64 -4.66
C GLU A 222 -8.98 -14.43 -5.79
N VAL A 223 -9.64 -15.45 -6.33
CA VAL A 223 -9.10 -16.29 -7.42
C VAL A 223 -9.06 -15.50 -8.73
N ILE A 224 -9.98 -14.54 -8.92
CA ILE A 224 -10.03 -13.67 -10.09
C ILE A 224 -8.81 -12.72 -10.08
N LEU A 225 -8.52 -12.11 -8.93
CA LEU A 225 -7.31 -11.32 -8.74
C LEU A 225 -6.05 -12.17 -8.93
N ALA A 226 -6.00 -13.37 -8.35
CA ALA A 226 -4.87 -14.29 -8.47
C ALA A 226 -4.60 -14.66 -9.94
N GLN A 227 -5.63 -14.96 -10.71
CA GLN A 227 -5.52 -15.24 -12.14
C GLN A 227 -4.88 -14.07 -12.90
N CYS A 228 -5.37 -12.84 -12.66
CA CYS A 228 -4.83 -11.65 -13.31
C CYS A 228 -3.38 -11.37 -12.91
N VAL A 229 -3.06 -11.48 -11.62
CA VAL A 229 -1.68 -11.31 -11.11
C VAL A 229 -0.72 -12.29 -11.76
N VAL A 230 -1.06 -13.57 -11.85
CA VAL A 230 -0.20 -14.58 -12.48
C VAL A 230 -0.06 -14.32 -13.98
N TYR A 231 -1.15 -13.95 -14.66
CA TYR A 231 -1.10 -13.57 -16.06
C TYR A 231 -0.16 -12.38 -16.29
N LEU A 232 -0.28 -11.29 -15.52
CA LEU A 232 0.58 -10.11 -15.64
C LEU A 232 2.04 -10.41 -15.27
N ALA A 233 2.29 -11.27 -14.28
CA ALA A 233 3.63 -11.72 -13.93
C ALA A 233 4.27 -12.49 -15.09
N ARG A 234 3.52 -13.34 -15.79
CA ARG A 234 4.02 -14.16 -16.91
C ARG A 234 4.06 -13.42 -18.26
N ALA A 235 3.31 -12.35 -18.42
CA ALA A 235 3.26 -11.57 -19.64
C ALA A 235 4.65 -10.99 -20.01
N PRO A 236 4.96 -10.83 -21.32
CA PRO A 236 6.16 -10.12 -21.74
C PRO A 236 6.12 -8.67 -21.24
N LYS A 237 7.27 -8.12 -20.85
CA LYS A 237 7.35 -6.79 -20.25
C LYS A 237 7.77 -5.75 -21.28
N SER A 238 7.03 -4.64 -21.36
CA SER A 238 7.43 -3.44 -22.11
C SER A 238 6.96 -2.19 -21.38
N VAL A 239 7.90 -1.25 -21.23
CA VAL A 239 7.67 0.08 -20.66
C VAL A 239 7.77 1.17 -21.74
N GLU A 240 7.72 0.82 -23.03
CA GLU A 240 7.99 1.75 -24.13
C GLU A 240 6.97 2.89 -24.20
N ILE A 241 5.67 2.58 -24.09
CA ILE A 241 4.60 3.58 -24.06
C ILE A 241 4.76 4.46 -22.81
N TYR A 242 5.04 3.85 -21.66
CA TYR A 242 5.20 4.58 -20.41
C TYR A 242 6.34 5.61 -20.50
N LYS A 243 7.49 5.20 -21.04
CA LYS A 243 8.66 6.07 -21.27
C LYS A 243 8.38 7.12 -22.34
N ALA A 244 7.81 6.74 -23.49
CA ALA A 244 7.51 7.67 -24.57
C ALA A 244 6.54 8.77 -24.12
N TYR A 245 5.51 8.43 -23.35
CA TYR A 245 4.61 9.43 -22.79
C TYR A 245 5.26 10.28 -21.68
N ALA A 246 6.18 9.71 -20.89
CA ALA A 246 7.00 10.48 -19.95
C ALA A 246 7.86 11.52 -20.69
N ASN A 247 8.44 11.15 -21.83
CA ASN A 247 9.20 12.02 -22.70
C ASN A 247 8.34 13.16 -23.28
N VAL A 248 7.13 12.85 -23.76
CA VAL A 248 6.16 13.88 -24.19
C VAL A 248 5.85 14.86 -23.05
N LYS A 249 5.57 14.36 -21.85
CA LYS A 249 5.31 15.23 -20.68
C LYS A 249 6.50 16.14 -20.38
N ALA A 250 7.72 15.62 -20.46
CA ALA A 250 8.93 16.40 -20.23
C ALA A 250 9.11 17.47 -21.31
N CYS A 251 8.96 17.11 -22.59
CA CYS A 251 9.03 18.05 -23.71
C CYS A 251 8.03 19.21 -23.57
N VAL A 252 6.77 18.91 -23.24
CA VAL A 252 5.73 19.94 -23.04
C VAL A 252 6.02 20.82 -21.83
N ARG A 253 6.43 20.24 -20.70
CA ARG A 253 6.67 20.99 -19.44
C ARG A 253 7.91 21.85 -19.50
N ASN A 254 8.94 21.41 -20.22
CA ASN A 254 10.23 22.08 -20.31
C ASN A 254 10.33 22.95 -21.58
N HIS A 255 9.24 23.15 -22.31
CA HIS A 255 9.25 23.97 -23.50
C HIS A 255 9.49 25.45 -23.14
N ASN A 256 10.41 26.09 -23.84
CA ASN A 256 10.73 27.50 -23.63
C ASN A 256 9.83 28.38 -24.50
N GLY A 257 8.99 29.21 -23.86
CA GLY A 257 8.06 30.10 -24.55
C GLY A 257 6.70 29.44 -24.83
N PRO A 258 5.89 30.02 -25.72
CA PRO A 258 4.59 29.47 -26.06
C PRO A 258 4.74 28.12 -26.78
N LEU A 259 3.88 27.15 -26.46
CA LEU A 259 3.90 25.86 -27.14
C LEU A 259 3.65 26.01 -28.65
N PRO A 260 4.33 25.21 -29.50
CA PRO A 260 4.13 25.26 -30.93
C PRO A 260 2.66 25.00 -31.30
N PRO A 261 2.09 25.78 -32.23
CA PRO A 261 0.71 25.59 -32.61
C PRO A 261 0.53 24.32 -33.44
N VAL A 262 -0.69 23.78 -33.47
CA VAL A 262 -1.06 22.69 -34.38
C VAL A 262 -0.83 23.12 -35.84
N PRO A 263 -0.09 22.35 -36.65
CA PRO A 263 0.11 22.62 -38.08
C PRO A 263 -1.21 22.85 -38.82
N LEU A 264 -1.25 23.84 -39.73
CA LEU A 264 -2.49 24.26 -40.40
C LEU A 264 -3.23 23.11 -41.12
N HIS A 265 -2.49 22.20 -41.75
CA HIS A 265 -3.05 21.05 -42.45
C HIS A 265 -3.65 19.99 -41.51
N LEU A 266 -3.34 20.01 -40.21
CA LEU A 266 -3.95 19.12 -39.20
C LEU A 266 -5.10 19.77 -38.43
N ARG A 267 -5.33 21.08 -38.61
CA ARG A 267 -6.41 21.79 -37.92
C ARG A 267 -7.77 21.38 -38.48
N ASN A 268 -8.75 21.24 -37.60
CA ASN A 268 -10.13 21.02 -37.97
C ASN A 268 -10.70 22.22 -38.75
N ALA A 269 -11.38 21.97 -39.88
CA ALA A 269 -11.91 23.01 -40.77
C ALA A 269 -13.41 22.84 -41.13
N PRO A 270 -14.33 22.80 -40.14
CA PRO A 270 -15.75 22.55 -40.39
C PRO A 270 -16.48 23.73 -41.03
N THR A 271 -16.04 24.97 -40.80
CA THR A 271 -16.71 26.18 -41.29
C THR A 271 -16.10 26.70 -42.60
N LYS A 272 -16.88 27.47 -43.37
CA LYS A 272 -16.39 28.15 -44.59
C LYS A 272 -15.23 29.10 -44.29
N LEU A 273 -15.34 29.88 -43.20
CA LEU A 273 -14.30 30.82 -42.78
C LEU A 273 -12.99 30.09 -42.48
N MET A 274 -13.02 28.97 -41.74
CA MET A 274 -11.82 28.19 -41.43
C MET A 274 -11.13 27.66 -42.69
N LYS A 275 -11.89 27.17 -43.68
CA LYS A 275 -11.33 26.75 -44.97
C LYS A 275 -10.71 27.92 -45.75
N GLN A 276 -11.36 29.09 -45.73
CA GLN A 276 -10.81 30.32 -46.32
C GLN A 276 -9.51 30.76 -45.65
N LEU A 277 -9.41 30.58 -44.33
CA LEU A 277 -8.18 30.81 -43.54
C LEU A 277 -7.12 29.71 -43.71
N GLY A 278 -7.34 28.73 -44.59
CA GLY A 278 -6.37 27.70 -44.93
C GLY A 278 -6.30 26.52 -43.95
N TYR A 279 -7.28 26.35 -43.06
CA TYR A 279 -7.31 25.20 -42.15
C TYR A 279 -7.57 23.91 -42.94
N ALA A 280 -6.92 22.82 -42.55
CA ALA A 280 -6.90 21.53 -43.26
C ALA A 280 -6.36 21.60 -44.71
N LYS A 281 -5.88 22.75 -45.17
CA LYS A 281 -5.35 22.89 -46.52
C LYS A 281 -4.08 22.07 -46.66
N GLY A 282 -4.07 21.14 -47.63
CA GLY A 282 -2.94 20.25 -47.87
C GLY A 282 -2.90 19.00 -46.99
N TYR A 283 -3.93 18.75 -46.17
CA TYR A 283 -4.07 17.49 -45.45
C TYR A 283 -4.14 16.31 -46.43
N LYS A 284 -3.31 15.31 -46.19
CA LYS A 284 -3.33 14.03 -46.90
C LYS A 284 -4.02 13.00 -46.01
N TYR A 285 -5.16 12.48 -46.46
CA TYR A 285 -5.93 11.49 -45.73
C TYR A 285 -5.45 10.07 -46.06
N ASN A 286 -4.68 9.46 -45.16
CA ASN A 286 -3.96 8.20 -45.42
C ASN A 286 -4.79 7.08 -46.07
N PRO A 287 -6.06 6.81 -45.69
CA PRO A 287 -6.86 5.76 -46.31
C PRO A 287 -7.15 5.93 -47.81
N GLU A 288 -7.01 7.14 -48.36
CA GLU A 288 -7.17 7.40 -49.81
C GLU A 288 -5.91 7.07 -50.62
N PHE A 289 -4.79 6.75 -49.97
CA PHE A 289 -3.53 6.46 -50.62
C PHE A 289 -3.20 4.97 -50.51
N SER A 290 -2.81 4.36 -51.64
CA SER A 290 -2.40 2.95 -51.70
C SER A 290 -0.99 2.69 -51.14
N ARG A 291 -0.24 3.75 -50.86
CA ARG A 291 1.13 3.70 -50.34
C ARG A 291 1.25 4.61 -49.11
N PRO A 292 2.25 4.40 -48.25
CA PRO A 292 2.53 5.29 -47.13
C PRO A 292 2.63 6.75 -47.60
N VAL A 293 1.94 7.62 -46.87
CA VAL A 293 1.85 9.04 -47.19
C VAL A 293 2.91 9.79 -46.41
N GLU A 294 3.79 10.49 -47.11
CA GLU A 294 4.72 11.44 -46.49
C GLU A 294 3.95 12.71 -46.10
N GLN A 295 3.80 12.95 -44.79
CA GLN A 295 3.14 14.10 -44.21
C GLN A 295 3.75 14.37 -42.83
N GLU A 296 4.05 15.62 -42.54
CA GLU A 296 4.50 16.03 -41.20
C GLU A 296 3.32 16.06 -40.23
N TYR A 297 3.51 15.51 -39.02
CA TYR A 297 2.47 15.45 -37.99
C TYR A 297 2.81 16.27 -36.76
N LEU A 298 4.11 16.48 -36.51
CA LEU A 298 4.57 17.33 -35.43
C LEU A 298 4.67 18.79 -35.91
N PRO A 299 4.62 19.77 -34.99
CA PRO A 299 5.02 21.14 -35.28
C PRO A 299 6.45 21.19 -35.84
N GLU A 300 6.76 22.26 -36.59
CA GLU A 300 8.06 22.44 -37.24
C GLU A 300 9.23 22.31 -36.24
N GLU A 301 9.05 22.87 -35.05
CA GLU A 301 10.01 22.90 -33.96
C GLU A 301 10.29 21.51 -33.37
N LEU A 302 9.38 20.55 -33.60
CA LEU A 302 9.49 19.17 -33.13
C LEU A 302 9.69 18.18 -34.28
N ARG A 303 9.91 18.65 -35.52
CA ARG A 303 10.11 17.78 -36.67
C ARG A 303 11.23 16.77 -36.42
N GLY A 304 10.97 15.51 -36.76
CA GLY A 304 11.93 14.41 -36.59
C GLY A 304 12.12 13.95 -35.13
N THR A 305 11.38 14.52 -34.17
CA THR A 305 11.42 14.03 -32.79
C THR A 305 10.74 12.68 -32.69
N ASP A 306 11.48 11.68 -32.24
CA ASP A 306 10.95 10.37 -31.88
C ASP A 306 10.90 10.23 -30.35
N PHE A 307 9.70 10.31 -29.77
CA PHE A 307 9.53 10.23 -28.32
C PHE A 307 9.86 8.85 -27.72
N PHE A 308 9.99 7.79 -28.53
CA PHE A 308 10.41 6.47 -28.05
C PHE A 308 11.91 6.41 -27.77
N THR A 309 12.70 7.24 -28.46
CA THR A 309 14.17 7.33 -28.30
C THR A 309 14.62 8.68 -27.74
N TRP A 310 13.72 9.65 -27.65
CA TRP A 310 13.99 10.99 -27.13
C TRP A 310 14.51 10.93 -25.69
N SER A 311 15.56 11.69 -25.43
CA SER A 311 16.08 11.93 -24.09
C SER A 311 16.02 13.42 -23.81
N PRO A 312 15.61 13.85 -22.61
CA PRO A 312 15.69 15.26 -22.25
C PRO A 312 17.14 15.71 -22.40
N SER A 313 17.35 16.77 -23.17
CA SER A 313 18.62 17.50 -23.08
C SER A 313 18.75 17.95 -21.63
N ASN A 314 19.84 17.56 -20.94
CA ASN A 314 20.10 18.04 -19.58
C ASN A 314 19.97 19.58 -19.59
N PRO A 315 19.22 20.18 -18.65
CA PRO A 315 19.27 21.62 -18.46
C PRO A 315 20.69 22.06 -18.09
#